data_AF-A0A4S8KVF0-F1
#
_entry.id   AF-A0A4S8KVF0-F1
#
_cell.length_a   1.000
_cell.length_b   1.000
_cell.length_c   1.000
_cell.angle_alpha   90.00
_cell.angle_beta   90.00
_cell.angle_gamma   90.00
#
_symmetry.space_group_name_H-M   'P 1'
#
loop_
_entity.id
_entity.type
_entity.pdbx_description
1 polymer ?
#
loop_
_entity_poly.entity_id
_entity_poly.type
_entity_poly.pdbx_seq_one_letter_code
_entity_poly.pdbx_strand_id
1 'polypeptide(L)'
;MSLVNHRLRRLSLPILFKNIRFELQLDAGSHYAISEMDNMDLKREVQHLMKALKCNAHLTPLIRTISILYLSGVGKRPRYCSSADYCKDLETSLIIDVLSRCTNLEYLELPRHIVFGAMDNQHLVIEALNRHPSDELRLKFQYLKEQSSVHPAGFQSMSLSRVVCCSWGGQCPGEEMKTWLAQGLNIEEILRGGYDSQPDDSWIDYTYPGLTSIEDWKGNHRSLQSTIEFLQRHPLVKRIELAPGHEHDNTPWGVAFAKRMHPYSCKVFHPDYSMVMFKVDEEWLYEEITVTFQDDIPHGDVGMIETMVQKLGTMLSRSSCDMLFVVIDFLSPVGEYMTSEDLIGIITRNLSHFKFLTVHLGRFLCDILTREYPQILEPGSAINHESIAGFKPFRERLRQATRTDLYFSQGLRV
;
A
#
# COMPACT_ATOMS: atom_id res chain seq x y z
N MET A 1 24.41 38.64 -25.82
CA MET A 1 23.82 37.91 -24.66
C MET A 1 24.87 37.79 -23.56
N SER A 2 24.54 38.19 -22.32
CA SER A 2 25.48 38.33 -21.19
C SER A 2 26.01 36.98 -20.68
N LEU A 3 27.28 36.97 -20.24
CA LEU A 3 27.98 35.82 -19.64
C LEU A 3 27.26 35.27 -18.39
N VAL A 4 26.53 36.13 -17.68
CA VAL A 4 25.68 35.77 -16.53
C VAL A 4 24.49 34.90 -16.98
N ASN A 5 23.88 35.23 -18.12
CA ASN A 5 22.77 34.46 -18.68
C ASN A 5 23.23 33.06 -19.13
N HIS A 6 24.42 32.97 -19.72
CA HIS A 6 25.01 31.66 -20.08
C HIS A 6 25.31 30.78 -18.86
N ARG A 7 25.86 31.38 -17.78
CA ARG A 7 26.14 30.64 -16.53
C ARG A 7 24.86 30.19 -15.84
N LEU A 8 23.86 31.06 -15.76
CA LEU A 8 22.57 30.72 -15.16
C LEU A 8 21.88 29.61 -15.96
N ARG A 9 21.85 29.72 -17.31
CA ARG A 9 21.32 28.65 -18.18
C ARG A 9 22.05 27.32 -18.00
N ARG A 10 23.38 27.33 -17.85
CA ARG A 10 24.19 26.11 -17.63
C ARG A 10 23.87 25.42 -16.30
N LEU A 11 23.51 26.18 -15.26
CA LEU A 11 23.16 25.65 -13.95
C LEU A 11 21.68 25.24 -13.86
N SER A 12 20.78 26.05 -14.44
CA SER A 12 19.33 25.85 -14.31
C SER A 12 18.79 24.74 -15.21
N LEU A 13 19.27 24.59 -16.45
CA LEU A 13 18.72 23.60 -17.38
C LEU A 13 18.85 22.15 -16.87
N PRO A 14 20.02 21.69 -16.35
CA PRO A 14 20.11 20.34 -15.80
C PRO A 14 19.16 20.09 -14.64
N ILE A 15 18.84 21.12 -13.84
CA ILE A 15 17.89 21.02 -12.72
C ILE A 15 16.45 20.93 -13.25
N LEU A 16 16.09 21.82 -14.19
CA LEU A 16 14.74 21.92 -14.73
C LEU A 16 14.34 20.67 -15.54
N PHE A 17 15.28 20.10 -16.28
CA PHE A 17 15.01 18.96 -17.18
C PHE A 17 15.40 17.62 -16.57
N LYS A 18 15.87 17.58 -15.32
CA LYS A 18 16.26 16.32 -14.65
C LYS A 18 15.11 15.33 -14.62
N ASN A 19 13.93 15.80 -14.21
CA ASN A 19 12.73 14.99 -14.00
C ASN A 19 11.62 15.54 -14.89
N ILE A 20 11.16 14.74 -15.85
CA ILE A 20 10.10 15.12 -16.77
C ILE A 20 8.91 14.18 -16.57
N ARG A 21 7.72 14.77 -16.51
CA ARG A 21 6.46 14.03 -16.54
C ARG A 21 5.72 14.40 -17.81
N PHE A 22 5.40 13.41 -18.62
CA PHE A 22 4.57 13.56 -19.80
C PHE A 22 3.15 13.15 -19.44
N GLU A 23 2.21 14.09 -19.58
CA GLU A 23 0.80 13.86 -19.34
C GLU A 23 0.09 13.87 -20.70
N LEU A 24 -0.29 12.69 -21.18
CA LEU A 24 -0.99 12.53 -22.44
C LEU A 24 -2.49 12.62 -22.17
N GLN A 25 -3.12 13.65 -22.71
CA GLN A 25 -4.56 13.86 -22.59
C GLN A 25 -5.28 13.09 -23.69
N LEU A 26 -6.12 12.15 -23.28
CA LEU A 26 -6.89 11.30 -24.16
C LEU A 26 -8.35 11.72 -24.06
N ASP A 27 -8.91 12.23 -25.15
CA ASP A 27 -10.28 12.73 -25.20
C ASP A 27 -11.25 11.55 -25.36
N ALA A 28 -11.42 10.79 -24.28
CA ALA A 28 -12.41 9.73 -24.23
C ALA A 28 -13.81 10.36 -24.11
N GLY A 29 -14.53 10.44 -25.23
CA GLY A 29 -15.93 10.91 -25.29
C GLY A 29 -16.91 10.06 -24.47
N SER A 30 -16.49 8.89 -23.98
CA SER A 30 -17.24 8.05 -23.06
C SER A 30 -16.43 7.80 -21.79
N HIS A 31 -17.08 8.10 -20.65
CA HIS A 31 -16.65 7.53 -19.39
C HIS A 31 -16.70 6.00 -19.53
N TYR A 32 -15.57 5.32 -19.40
CA TYR A 32 -15.39 4.13 -18.56
C TYR A 32 -14.34 3.11 -19.04
N ALA A 33 -13.76 3.21 -20.24
CA ALA A 33 -12.83 2.17 -20.69
C ALA A 33 -11.71 2.61 -21.65
N ILE A 34 -10.48 2.15 -21.39
CA ILE A 34 -9.34 2.25 -22.34
C ILE A 34 -9.63 1.51 -23.65
N SER A 35 -10.54 0.52 -23.62
CA SER A 35 -10.99 -0.23 -24.81
C SER A 35 -11.74 0.61 -25.83
N GLU A 36 -12.25 1.78 -25.42
CA GLU A 36 -12.96 2.73 -26.28
C GLU A 36 -12.07 3.93 -26.66
N MET A 37 -10.75 3.86 -26.37
CA MET A 37 -9.80 4.88 -26.83
C MET A 37 -9.85 4.99 -28.35
N ASP A 38 -10.09 6.20 -28.84
CA ASP A 38 -9.79 6.51 -30.22
C ASP A 38 -8.26 6.40 -30.40
N ASN A 39 -7.83 5.34 -31.09
CA ASN A 39 -6.43 5.12 -31.46
C ASN A 39 -5.81 6.37 -32.14
N MET A 40 -6.62 7.24 -32.74
CA MET A 40 -6.17 8.48 -33.34
C MET A 40 -5.68 9.51 -32.32
N ASP A 41 -6.32 9.63 -31.16
CA ASP A 41 -5.90 10.59 -30.12
C ASP A 41 -4.58 10.17 -29.47
N LEU A 42 -4.44 8.90 -29.11
CA LEU A 42 -3.18 8.38 -28.60
C LEU A 42 -2.07 8.58 -29.64
N LYS A 43 -2.34 8.25 -30.91
CA LYS A 43 -1.39 8.46 -32.01
C LYS A 43 -0.96 9.91 -32.11
N ARG A 44 -1.90 10.85 -32.02
CA ARG A 44 -1.61 12.29 -32.04
C ARG A 44 -0.71 12.70 -30.88
N GLU A 45 -1.05 12.32 -29.64
CA GLU A 45 -0.29 12.69 -28.45
C GLU A 45 1.11 12.05 -28.44
N VAL A 46 1.24 10.78 -28.84
CA VAL A 46 2.53 10.10 -29.00
C VAL A 46 3.37 10.78 -30.07
N GLN A 47 2.78 11.14 -31.21
CA GLN A 47 3.48 11.87 -32.27
C GLN A 47 3.94 13.26 -31.82
N HIS A 48 3.11 13.99 -31.05
CA HIS A 48 3.47 15.26 -30.45
C HIS A 48 4.66 15.10 -29.50
N LEU A 49 4.64 14.08 -28.65
CA LEU A 49 5.72 13.76 -27.72
C LEU A 49 7.02 13.42 -28.46
N MET A 50 6.98 12.50 -29.43
CA MET A 50 8.15 12.15 -30.24
C MET A 50 8.71 13.37 -30.98
N LYS A 51 7.84 14.22 -31.53
CA LYS A 51 8.25 15.47 -32.19
C LYS A 51 8.88 16.44 -31.20
N ALA A 52 8.33 16.58 -29.99
CA ALA A 52 8.88 17.44 -28.94
C ALA A 52 10.27 16.97 -28.51
N LEU A 53 10.46 15.66 -28.28
CA LEU A 53 11.76 15.07 -27.96
C LEU A 53 12.78 15.29 -29.09
N LYS A 54 12.35 15.12 -30.35
CA LYS A 54 13.19 15.38 -31.53
C LYS A 54 13.60 16.86 -31.63
N CYS A 55 12.66 17.79 -31.48
CA CYS A 55 12.94 19.23 -31.53
C CYS A 55 13.84 19.68 -30.38
N ASN A 56 13.77 19.00 -29.23
CA ASN A 56 14.54 19.30 -28.03
C ASN A 56 15.70 18.32 -27.80
N ALA A 57 16.25 17.72 -28.86
CA ALA A 57 17.34 16.73 -28.76
C ALA A 57 18.58 17.23 -27.98
N HIS A 58 18.83 18.54 -27.98
CA HIS A 58 19.91 19.16 -27.21
C HIS A 58 19.70 19.12 -25.67
N LEU A 59 18.46 18.87 -25.21
CA LEU A 59 18.10 18.76 -23.80
C LEU A 59 17.99 17.31 -23.33
N THR A 60 17.84 16.34 -24.23
CA THR A 60 17.65 14.93 -23.86
C THR A 60 18.79 14.33 -23.02
N PRO A 61 20.07 14.74 -23.17
CA PRO A 61 21.14 14.27 -22.28
C PRO A 61 21.03 14.79 -20.84
N LEU A 62 20.18 15.79 -20.57
CA LEU A 62 19.97 16.31 -19.22
C LEU A 62 18.89 15.54 -18.44
N ILE A 63 18.07 14.75 -19.15
CA ILE A 63 16.94 14.03 -18.59
C ILE A 63 17.45 12.78 -17.87
N ARG A 64 17.06 12.63 -16.60
CA ARG A 64 17.39 11.49 -15.75
C ARG A 64 16.17 10.64 -15.44
N THR A 65 15.01 11.27 -15.28
CA THR A 65 13.76 10.57 -14.96
C THR A 65 12.66 11.00 -15.90
N ILE A 66 11.94 10.03 -16.46
CA ILE A 66 10.72 10.23 -17.23
C ILE A 66 9.60 9.43 -16.59
N SER A 67 8.43 10.06 -16.41
CA SER A 67 7.18 9.38 -16.04
C SER A 67 6.11 9.71 -17.08
N ILE A 68 5.46 8.69 -17.62
CA ILE A 68 4.42 8.85 -18.64
C ILE A 68 3.08 8.52 -17.98
N LEU A 69 2.13 9.45 -18.06
CA LEU A 69 0.80 9.31 -17.49
C LEU A 69 -0.25 9.57 -18.55
N TYR A 70 -1.27 8.71 -18.58
CA TYR A 70 -2.45 8.91 -19.42
C TYR A 70 -3.56 9.48 -18.56
N LEU A 71 -4.17 10.56 -19.04
CA LEU A 71 -5.28 11.26 -18.40
C LEU A 71 -6.47 11.25 -19.35
N SER A 72 -7.66 11.02 -18.81
CA SER A 72 -8.92 11.24 -19.54
C SER A 72 -9.20 12.74 -19.69
N GLY A 73 -10.12 13.13 -20.59
CA GLY A 73 -10.54 14.52 -20.80
C GLY A 73 -11.01 15.27 -19.53
N VAL A 74 -11.37 14.55 -18.46
CA VAL A 74 -11.70 15.11 -17.13
C VAL A 74 -10.51 15.17 -16.16
N GLY A 75 -9.28 14.96 -16.65
CA GLY A 75 -8.06 14.98 -15.85
C GLY A 75 -7.90 13.77 -14.91
N LYS A 76 -8.70 12.72 -15.06
CA LYS A 76 -8.64 11.51 -14.23
C LYS A 76 -7.88 10.40 -14.94
N ARG A 77 -7.13 9.59 -14.19
CA ARG A 77 -6.49 8.37 -14.73
C ARG A 77 -7.58 7.43 -15.27
N PRO A 78 -7.46 6.95 -16.52
CA PRO A 78 -8.44 6.03 -17.08
C PRO A 78 -8.47 4.72 -16.28
N ARG A 79 -9.66 4.12 -16.14
CA ARG A 79 -9.80 2.82 -15.48
C ARG A 79 -9.20 1.73 -16.38
N TYR A 80 -8.55 0.76 -15.74
CA TYR A 80 -8.02 -0.42 -16.40
C TYR A 80 -9.15 -1.16 -17.12
N CYS A 81 -8.98 -1.43 -18.42
CA CYS A 81 -9.84 -2.33 -19.18
C CYS A 81 -8.99 -3.41 -19.81
N SER A 82 -9.39 -4.66 -19.61
CA SER A 82 -8.69 -5.87 -20.06
C SER A 82 -8.90 -6.18 -21.54
N SER A 83 -9.23 -5.20 -22.39
CA SER A 83 -9.60 -5.47 -23.78
C SER A 83 -8.37 -5.76 -24.63
N ALA A 84 -8.50 -6.80 -25.47
CA ALA A 84 -7.48 -7.26 -26.40
C ALA A 84 -7.20 -6.31 -27.58
N ASP A 85 -8.06 -5.31 -27.85
CA ASP A 85 -8.01 -4.50 -29.09
C ASP A 85 -7.16 -3.21 -29.01
N TYR A 86 -6.29 -3.11 -28.01
CA TYR A 86 -5.45 -1.93 -27.80
C TYR A 86 -4.19 -1.93 -28.70
N CYS A 87 -3.87 -0.80 -29.33
CA CYS A 87 -2.72 -0.67 -30.25
C CYS A 87 -1.37 -0.60 -29.49
N LYS A 88 -0.81 -1.77 -29.13
CA LYS A 88 0.45 -1.92 -28.38
C LYS A 88 1.72 -1.46 -29.12
N ASP A 89 1.67 -1.34 -30.46
CA ASP A 89 2.84 -1.06 -31.29
C ASP A 89 3.32 0.40 -31.19
N LEU A 90 2.38 1.33 -31.03
CA LEU A 90 2.70 2.75 -30.91
C LEU A 90 3.45 3.04 -29.61
N GLU A 91 3.03 2.40 -28.52
CA GLU A 91 3.68 2.57 -27.22
C GLU A 91 5.05 1.91 -27.19
N THR A 92 5.18 0.73 -27.78
CA THR A 92 6.47 0.07 -28.01
C THR A 92 7.42 1.04 -28.73
N SER A 93 6.95 1.68 -29.80
CA SER A 93 7.73 2.66 -30.57
C SER A 93 8.12 3.88 -29.74
N LEU A 94 7.19 4.41 -28.93
CA LEU A 94 7.46 5.54 -28.04
C LEU A 94 8.54 5.20 -27.01
N ILE A 95 8.42 4.04 -26.35
CA ILE A 95 9.37 3.60 -25.32
C ILE A 95 10.77 3.47 -25.93
N ILE A 96 10.88 2.79 -27.08
CA ILE A 96 12.16 2.64 -27.79
C ILE A 96 12.73 3.99 -28.21
N ASP A 97 11.91 4.92 -28.71
CA ASP A 97 12.35 6.26 -29.09
C ASP A 97 12.87 7.04 -27.88
N VAL A 98 12.17 6.99 -26.73
CA VAL A 98 12.63 7.60 -25.46
C VAL A 98 13.97 7.03 -25.02
N LEU A 99 14.10 5.69 -24.98
CA LEU A 99 15.33 5.00 -24.62
C LEU A 99 16.48 5.40 -25.56
N SER A 100 16.24 5.48 -26.86
CA SER A 100 17.28 5.84 -27.83
C SER A 100 17.78 7.28 -27.70
N ARG A 101 16.89 8.23 -27.33
CA ARG A 101 17.20 9.66 -27.28
C ARG A 101 17.76 10.13 -25.95
N CYS A 102 17.35 9.50 -24.85
CA CYS A 102 17.68 9.94 -23.49
C CYS A 102 18.83 9.10 -22.93
N THR A 103 20.03 9.25 -23.48
CA THR A 103 21.20 8.38 -23.17
C THR A 103 21.63 8.38 -21.71
N ASN A 104 21.20 9.38 -20.95
CA ASN A 104 21.55 9.60 -19.54
C ASN A 104 20.41 9.24 -18.58
N LEU A 105 19.36 8.59 -19.09
CA LEU A 105 18.18 8.20 -18.32
C LEU A 105 18.56 7.19 -17.23
N GLU A 106 18.08 7.44 -16.03
CA GLU A 106 18.21 6.60 -14.83
C GLU A 106 16.87 5.91 -14.53
N TYR A 107 15.74 6.50 -14.94
CA TYR A 107 14.42 5.95 -14.64
C TYR A 107 13.38 6.28 -15.71
N LEU A 108 12.63 5.27 -16.14
CA LEU A 108 11.47 5.40 -17.02
C LEU A 108 10.26 4.70 -16.40
N GLU A 109 9.28 5.47 -15.97
CA GLU A 109 8.02 4.95 -15.44
C GLU A 109 6.94 4.95 -16.51
N LEU A 110 6.40 3.75 -16.77
CA LEU A 110 5.35 3.54 -17.76
C LEU A 110 3.95 3.76 -17.17
N PRO A 111 2.97 4.10 -18.00
CA PRO A 111 1.57 4.19 -17.59
C PRO A 111 1.01 2.85 -17.09
N ARG A 112 -0.07 2.92 -16.30
CA ARG A 112 -0.70 1.74 -15.66
C ARG A 112 -1.22 0.67 -16.62
N HIS A 113 -1.61 1.04 -17.83
CA HIS A 113 -2.18 0.09 -18.80
C HIS A 113 -1.11 -0.62 -19.64
N ILE A 114 0.15 -0.16 -19.61
CA ILE A 114 1.27 -0.91 -20.16
C ILE A 114 1.71 -1.93 -19.11
N VAL A 115 1.29 -3.17 -19.32
CA VAL A 115 1.47 -4.27 -18.35
C VAL A 115 2.59 -5.19 -18.81
N PHE A 116 3.54 -5.48 -17.90
CA PHE A 116 4.60 -6.44 -18.17
C PHE A 116 4.02 -7.86 -18.32
N GLY A 117 4.47 -8.59 -19.33
CA GLY A 117 3.98 -9.92 -19.71
C GLY A 117 2.74 -9.90 -20.61
N ALA A 118 2.07 -8.76 -20.76
CA ALA A 118 0.91 -8.61 -21.64
C ALA A 118 1.19 -7.89 -22.97
N MET A 119 2.43 -7.43 -23.18
CA MET A 119 2.83 -6.68 -24.35
C MET A 119 3.47 -7.59 -25.41
N ASP A 120 2.88 -7.64 -26.62
CA ASP A 120 3.30 -8.56 -27.68
C ASP A 120 4.75 -8.31 -28.11
N ASN A 121 5.14 -7.03 -28.20
CA ASN A 121 6.47 -6.58 -28.60
C ASN A 121 7.39 -6.26 -27.41
N GLN A 122 7.17 -6.89 -26.25
CA GLN A 122 7.99 -6.70 -25.05
C GLN A 122 9.47 -6.97 -25.27
N HIS A 123 9.81 -7.99 -26.06
CA HIS A 123 11.18 -8.33 -26.38
C HIS A 123 11.96 -7.16 -27.01
N LEU A 124 11.34 -6.35 -27.87
CA LEU A 124 11.99 -5.19 -28.49
C LEU A 124 12.31 -4.09 -27.47
N VAL A 125 11.41 -3.86 -26.53
CA VAL A 125 11.62 -2.88 -25.44
C VAL A 125 12.74 -3.34 -24.51
N ILE A 126 12.75 -4.62 -24.12
CA ILE A 126 13.80 -5.18 -23.25
C ILE A 126 15.16 -5.19 -23.97
N GLU A 127 15.19 -5.50 -25.25
CA GLU A 127 16.41 -5.43 -26.07
C GLU A 127 16.95 -4.00 -26.15
N ALA A 128 16.09 -3.00 -26.38
CA ALA A 128 16.47 -1.59 -26.38
C ALA A 128 16.97 -1.13 -24.99
N LEU A 129 16.31 -1.56 -23.91
CA LEU A 129 16.71 -1.29 -22.53
C LEU A 129 18.10 -1.85 -22.22
N ASN A 130 18.37 -3.10 -22.64
CA ASN A 130 19.66 -3.76 -22.39
C ASN A 130 20.80 -3.19 -23.25
N ARG A 131 20.49 -2.56 -24.39
CA ARG A 131 21.46 -1.80 -25.20
C ARG A 131 21.65 -0.36 -24.74
N HIS A 132 20.86 0.10 -23.79
CA HIS A 132 20.92 1.48 -23.32
C HIS A 132 22.27 1.74 -22.60
N PRO A 133 22.94 2.88 -22.88
CA PRO A 133 24.28 3.17 -22.34
C PRO A 133 24.32 3.46 -20.83
N SER A 134 23.19 3.81 -20.22
CA SER A 134 23.09 3.99 -18.77
C SER A 134 22.85 2.65 -18.07
N ASP A 135 23.79 2.23 -17.24
CA ASP A 135 23.68 0.99 -16.46
C ASP A 135 22.70 1.10 -15.27
N GLU A 136 22.47 2.32 -14.81
CA GLU A 136 21.55 2.64 -13.72
C GLU A 136 20.09 2.70 -14.15
N LEU A 137 19.83 2.67 -15.47
CA LEU A 137 18.48 2.80 -16.00
C LEU A 137 17.57 1.68 -15.48
N ARG A 138 16.46 2.08 -14.83
CA ARG A 138 15.33 1.21 -14.50
C ARG A 138 14.11 1.54 -15.33
N LEU A 139 13.51 0.52 -15.95
CA LEU A 139 12.23 0.58 -16.62
C LEU A 139 11.15 0.04 -15.69
N LYS A 140 10.25 0.92 -15.22
CA LYS A 140 9.18 0.56 -14.30
C LYS A 140 7.85 0.35 -15.02
N PHE A 141 7.31 -0.85 -14.90
CA PHE A 141 5.92 -1.20 -15.19
C PHE A 141 5.11 -1.09 -13.90
N GLN A 142 3.86 -0.66 -14.00
CA GLN A 142 2.98 -0.54 -12.81
C GLN A 142 2.41 -1.90 -12.39
N TYR A 143 2.14 -2.76 -13.36
CA TYR A 143 1.54 -4.07 -13.13
C TYR A 143 2.26 -5.13 -13.95
N LEU A 144 2.27 -6.33 -13.40
CA LEU A 144 2.70 -7.55 -14.06
C LEU A 144 1.50 -8.48 -14.25
N LYS A 145 1.45 -9.15 -15.40
CA LYS A 145 0.49 -10.21 -15.70
C LYS A 145 1.21 -11.38 -16.35
N GLU A 146 1.08 -12.56 -15.74
CA GLU A 146 1.49 -13.81 -16.37
C GLU A 146 0.46 -14.16 -17.45
N GLN A 147 0.92 -14.37 -18.68
CA GLN A 147 0.07 -14.86 -19.76
C GLN A 147 0.58 -16.24 -20.14
N SER A 148 -0.30 -17.20 -20.39
CA SER A 148 0.10 -18.54 -20.85
C SER A 148 0.65 -18.56 -22.29
N SER A 149 1.11 -17.43 -22.81
CA SER A 149 1.57 -17.27 -24.19
C SER A 149 3.08 -17.45 -24.26
N VAL A 150 3.51 -18.45 -25.02
CA VAL A 150 4.92 -18.72 -25.30
C VAL A 150 5.61 -17.45 -25.81
N HIS A 151 6.45 -16.85 -24.97
CA HIS A 151 7.32 -15.77 -25.42
C HIS A 151 8.24 -16.23 -26.56
N PRO A 152 8.65 -15.33 -27.46
CA PRO A 152 9.64 -15.66 -28.48
C PRO A 152 10.88 -16.29 -27.83
N ALA A 153 11.48 -17.31 -28.46
CA ALA A 153 12.59 -18.07 -27.88
C ALA A 153 13.76 -17.20 -27.39
N GLY A 154 13.99 -16.03 -27.99
CA GLY A 154 15.02 -15.08 -27.59
C GLY A 154 14.72 -14.29 -26.32
N PHE A 155 13.47 -14.26 -25.84
CA PHE A 155 13.11 -13.53 -24.61
C PHE A 155 13.63 -14.24 -23.36
N GLN A 156 13.71 -15.58 -23.39
CA GLN A 156 14.17 -16.40 -22.26
C GLN A 156 15.66 -16.23 -21.93
N SER A 157 16.45 -15.64 -22.83
CA SER A 157 17.87 -15.34 -22.59
C SER A 157 18.17 -13.88 -22.25
N MET A 158 17.16 -12.99 -22.26
CA MET A 158 17.36 -11.57 -21.97
C MET A 158 17.48 -11.31 -20.46
N SER A 159 18.34 -10.36 -20.08
CA SER A 159 18.37 -9.87 -18.69
C SER A 159 17.15 -8.98 -18.42
N LEU A 160 16.51 -9.20 -17.27
CA LEU A 160 15.44 -8.37 -16.72
C LEU A 160 15.91 -7.56 -15.50
N SER A 161 17.22 -7.55 -15.21
CA SER A 161 17.80 -6.84 -14.07
C SER A 161 17.43 -5.36 -14.01
N ARG A 162 17.22 -4.71 -15.15
CA ARG A 162 16.81 -3.30 -15.29
C ARG A 162 15.28 -3.09 -15.29
N VAL A 163 14.50 -4.16 -15.19
CA VAL A 163 13.03 -4.10 -15.18
C VAL A 163 12.53 -4.13 -13.74
N VAL A 164 11.59 -3.24 -13.45
CA VAL A 164 10.90 -3.14 -12.16
C VAL A 164 9.41 -3.24 -12.40
N CYS A 165 8.73 -4.12 -11.68
CA CYS A 165 7.27 -4.16 -11.63
C CYS A 165 6.81 -3.63 -10.27
N CYS A 166 6.00 -2.58 -10.29
CA CYS A 166 5.49 -1.96 -9.06
C CYS A 166 4.68 -2.98 -8.27
N SER A 167 3.76 -3.69 -8.93
CA SER A 167 2.88 -4.64 -8.27
C SER A 167 2.65 -5.91 -9.10
N TRP A 168 2.51 -7.03 -8.41
CA TRP A 168 2.08 -8.32 -8.96
C TRP A 168 1.02 -8.95 -8.05
N GLY A 169 -0.06 -9.46 -8.62
CA GLY A 169 -1.09 -10.13 -7.83
C GLY A 169 -2.09 -10.95 -8.63
N GLY A 170 -3.00 -11.59 -7.90
CA GLY A 170 -4.17 -12.30 -8.45
C GLY A 170 -3.92 -13.70 -9.02
N GLN A 171 -2.67 -14.19 -9.04
CA GLN A 171 -2.30 -15.51 -9.57
C GLN A 171 -1.14 -16.12 -8.77
N CYS A 172 -1.06 -17.46 -8.73
CA CYS A 172 0.15 -18.17 -8.29
C CYS A 172 1.25 -18.03 -9.34
N PRO A 173 2.52 -17.98 -8.93
CA PRO A 173 3.63 -17.89 -9.87
C PRO A 173 3.72 -19.17 -10.70
N GLY A 174 3.57 -19.04 -12.02
CA GLY A 174 3.86 -20.12 -12.96
C GLY A 174 5.35 -20.23 -13.31
N GLU A 175 5.65 -21.04 -14.32
CA GLU A 175 7.02 -21.25 -14.81
C GLU A 175 7.62 -19.99 -15.46
N GLU A 176 6.78 -19.09 -15.98
CA GLU A 176 7.27 -17.84 -16.56
C GLU A 176 7.77 -16.90 -15.48
N MET A 177 7.01 -16.76 -14.38
CA MET A 177 7.45 -15.98 -13.23
C MET A 177 8.80 -16.47 -12.69
N LYS A 178 8.97 -17.80 -12.54
CA LYS A 178 10.27 -18.38 -12.14
C LYS A 178 11.41 -17.94 -13.05
N THR A 179 11.16 -18.00 -14.36
CA THR A 179 12.13 -17.62 -15.38
C THR A 179 12.45 -16.13 -15.29
N TRP A 180 11.45 -15.26 -15.16
CA TRP A 180 11.66 -13.82 -15.08
C TRP A 180 12.42 -13.41 -13.81
N LEU A 181 12.12 -14.03 -12.67
CA LEU A 181 12.87 -13.81 -11.44
C LEU A 181 14.34 -14.25 -11.59
N ALA A 182 14.59 -15.41 -12.23
CA ALA A 182 15.95 -15.86 -12.52
C ALA A 182 16.70 -14.94 -13.49
N GLN A 183 15.99 -14.24 -14.38
CA GLN A 183 16.55 -13.22 -15.27
C GLN A 183 16.82 -11.87 -14.58
N GLY A 184 16.40 -11.70 -13.32
CA GLY A 184 16.65 -10.53 -12.49
C GLY A 184 15.50 -9.52 -12.41
N LEU A 185 14.27 -9.92 -12.78
CA LEU A 185 13.09 -9.05 -12.63
C LEU A 185 12.92 -8.60 -11.17
N ASN A 186 12.73 -7.29 -10.97
CA ASN A 186 12.41 -6.74 -9.65
C ASN A 186 10.90 -6.57 -9.47
N ILE A 187 10.39 -6.93 -8.29
CA ILE A 187 8.98 -6.78 -7.91
C ILE A 187 8.95 -5.98 -6.60
N GLU A 188 8.30 -4.82 -6.60
CA GLU A 188 8.25 -3.94 -5.43
C GLU A 188 7.12 -4.31 -4.45
N GLU A 189 6.00 -4.81 -4.97
CA GLU A 189 4.78 -5.11 -4.20
C GLU A 189 4.09 -6.41 -4.67
N ILE A 190 3.55 -7.16 -3.72
CA ILE A 190 2.74 -8.36 -3.96
C ILE A 190 1.32 -8.12 -3.45
N LEU A 191 0.30 -8.38 -4.28
CA LEU A 191 -1.12 -8.18 -3.97
C LEU A 191 -1.88 -9.53 -3.96
N ARG A 192 -2.61 -9.83 -2.88
CA ARG A 192 -3.29 -11.14 -2.71
C ARG A 192 -4.81 -11.08 -2.49
N GLY A 193 -5.43 -9.91 -2.57
CA GLY A 193 -6.86 -9.69 -2.25
C GLY A 193 -7.91 -10.30 -3.18
N GLY A 194 -7.52 -10.94 -4.28
CA GLY A 194 -8.46 -11.46 -5.30
C GLY A 194 -8.66 -12.98 -5.34
N TYR A 195 -8.03 -13.74 -4.44
CA TYR A 195 -7.98 -15.21 -4.52
C TYR A 195 -8.92 -15.85 -3.47
N ASP A 196 -10.15 -16.19 -3.87
CA ASP A 196 -11.12 -16.91 -3.02
C ASP A 196 -10.95 -18.43 -3.05
N SER A 197 -10.25 -18.96 -4.06
CA SER A 197 -9.84 -20.36 -4.09
C SER A 197 -8.63 -20.59 -3.18
N GLN A 198 -8.54 -21.80 -2.62
CA GLN A 198 -7.57 -22.27 -1.63
C GLN A 198 -6.13 -21.70 -1.71
N PRO A 199 -5.43 -21.63 -0.56
CA PRO A 199 -4.21 -20.86 -0.35
C PRO A 199 -3.01 -21.63 -0.89
N ASP A 200 -2.73 -21.48 -2.19
CA ASP A 200 -1.40 -21.84 -2.67
C ASP A 200 -0.42 -20.72 -2.29
N ASP A 201 0.17 -20.89 -1.11
CA ASP A 201 1.25 -20.05 -0.60
C ASP A 201 2.61 -20.39 -1.26
N SER A 202 2.64 -21.10 -2.41
CA SER A 202 3.88 -21.41 -3.15
C SER A 202 4.66 -20.15 -3.53
N TRP A 203 3.98 -19.00 -3.65
CA TRP A 203 4.64 -17.72 -3.92
C TRP A 203 5.67 -17.35 -2.84
N ILE A 204 5.45 -17.75 -1.58
CA ILE A 204 6.40 -17.49 -0.49
C ILE A 204 7.72 -18.24 -0.72
N ASP A 205 7.75 -19.30 -1.52
CA ASP A 205 8.96 -20.10 -1.73
C ASP A 205 9.99 -19.41 -2.67
N TYR A 206 9.61 -18.31 -3.34
CA TYR A 206 10.48 -17.57 -4.25
C TYR A 206 11.15 -16.37 -3.59
N THR A 207 12.24 -15.91 -4.21
CA THR A 207 12.90 -14.65 -3.85
C THR A 207 12.53 -13.58 -4.87
N TYR A 208 12.06 -12.44 -4.38
CA TYR A 208 11.58 -11.29 -5.13
C TYR A 208 12.54 -10.12 -4.92
N PRO A 209 13.45 -9.86 -5.88
CA PRO A 209 14.35 -8.71 -5.82
C PRO A 209 13.55 -7.41 -5.74
N GLY A 210 13.91 -6.53 -4.80
CA GLY A 210 13.27 -5.22 -4.65
C GLY A 210 11.94 -5.21 -3.90
N LEU A 211 11.50 -6.35 -3.32
CA LEU A 211 10.22 -6.41 -2.59
C LEU A 211 10.22 -5.53 -1.35
N THR A 212 9.25 -4.62 -1.27
CA THR A 212 9.11 -3.63 -0.19
C THR A 212 7.77 -3.70 0.53
N SER A 213 6.71 -4.15 -0.15
CA SER A 213 5.34 -4.18 0.37
C SER A 213 4.64 -5.48 0.00
N ILE A 214 3.74 -5.94 0.87
CA ILE A 214 2.86 -7.07 0.60
C ILE A 214 1.46 -6.69 1.08
N GLU A 215 0.45 -6.84 0.24
CA GLU A 215 -0.93 -6.58 0.56
C GLU A 215 -1.76 -7.87 0.55
N ASP A 216 -2.74 -7.92 1.45
CA ASP A 216 -3.66 -9.06 1.65
C ASP A 216 -2.96 -10.39 1.98
N TRP A 217 -1.92 -10.35 2.80
CA TRP A 217 -1.24 -11.57 3.25
C TRP A 217 -2.23 -12.50 3.97
N LYS A 218 -2.41 -13.73 3.45
CA LYS A 218 -3.32 -14.76 3.99
C LYS A 218 -2.62 -15.89 4.77
N GLY A 219 -1.30 -15.80 4.96
CA GLY A 219 -0.38 -16.90 5.30
C GLY A 219 -0.52 -17.57 6.68
N ASN A 220 -1.75 -17.75 7.17
CA ASN A 220 -2.10 -18.59 8.31
C ASN A 220 -1.72 -20.08 8.13
N HIS A 221 -1.43 -20.50 6.90
CA HIS A 221 -1.17 -21.91 6.57
C HIS A 221 0.31 -22.31 6.62
N ARG A 222 1.22 -21.33 6.76
CA ARG A 222 2.66 -21.57 6.85
C ARG A 222 3.13 -21.47 8.30
N SER A 223 4.23 -22.16 8.60
CA SER A 223 4.82 -22.09 9.94
C SER A 223 5.46 -20.72 10.20
N LEU A 224 5.59 -20.35 11.48
CA LEU A 224 6.32 -19.16 11.91
C LEU A 224 7.73 -19.11 11.30
N GLN A 225 8.43 -20.25 11.31
CA GLN A 225 9.78 -20.37 10.76
C GLN A 225 9.83 -20.09 9.25
N SER A 226 8.86 -20.59 8.48
CA SER A 226 8.76 -20.33 7.04
C SER A 226 8.55 -18.84 6.75
N THR A 227 7.72 -18.18 7.55
CA THR A 227 7.50 -16.72 7.45
C THR A 227 8.77 -15.94 7.78
N ILE A 228 9.51 -16.33 8.83
CA ILE A 228 10.80 -15.71 9.19
C ILE A 228 11.80 -15.86 8.05
N GLU A 229 11.96 -17.06 7.50
CA GLU A 229 12.88 -17.34 6.39
C GLU A 229 12.52 -16.55 5.13
N PHE A 230 11.23 -16.40 4.84
CA PHE A 230 10.78 -15.52 3.78
C PHE A 230 11.20 -14.07 4.03
N LEU A 231 10.94 -13.50 5.21
CA LEU A 231 11.31 -12.12 5.50
C LEU A 231 12.83 -11.90 5.52
N GLN A 232 13.60 -12.89 5.94
CA GLN A 232 15.07 -12.83 5.89
C GLN A 232 15.61 -12.81 4.45
N ARG A 233 14.94 -13.51 3.52
CA ARG A 233 15.26 -13.42 2.08
C ARG A 233 14.85 -12.08 1.45
N HIS A 234 13.96 -11.33 2.09
CA HIS A 234 13.44 -10.05 1.61
C HIS A 234 13.66 -8.91 2.61
N PRO A 235 14.93 -8.51 2.85
CA PRO A 235 15.27 -7.53 3.88
C PRO A 235 14.71 -6.12 3.61
N LEU A 236 14.30 -5.83 2.37
CA LEU A 236 13.71 -4.55 1.98
C LEU A 236 12.22 -4.43 2.30
N VAL A 237 11.56 -5.52 2.73
CA VAL A 237 10.14 -5.50 3.09
C VAL A 237 9.95 -4.65 4.34
N LYS A 238 9.15 -3.60 4.18
CA LYS A 238 8.84 -2.64 5.23
C LYS A 238 7.37 -2.60 5.59
N ARG A 239 6.46 -3.02 4.69
CA ARG A 239 5.02 -3.00 4.93
C ARG A 239 4.40 -4.36 4.61
N ILE A 240 3.54 -4.84 5.49
CA ILE A 240 2.74 -6.05 5.28
C ILE A 240 1.33 -5.74 5.74
N GLU A 241 0.36 -5.80 4.82
CA GLU A 241 -1.05 -5.77 5.13
C GLU A 241 -1.60 -7.20 5.15
N LEU A 242 -2.23 -7.56 6.24
CA LEU A 242 -2.83 -8.87 6.51
C LEU A 242 -4.28 -8.85 6.06
N ALA A 243 -4.71 -9.92 5.41
CA ALA A 243 -6.10 -10.08 5.01
C ALA A 243 -7.02 -10.10 6.26
N PRO A 244 -8.31 -9.69 6.11
CA PRO A 244 -9.29 -9.82 7.18
C PRO A 244 -9.37 -11.26 7.71
N GLY A 245 -9.53 -11.41 9.03
CA GLY A 245 -9.59 -12.73 9.68
C GLY A 245 -8.24 -13.46 9.79
N HIS A 246 -7.10 -12.80 9.58
CA HIS A 246 -5.78 -13.40 9.77
C HIS A 246 -5.55 -13.83 11.24
N GLU A 247 -4.91 -14.98 11.46
CA GLU A 247 -4.51 -15.47 12.78
C GLU A 247 -3.14 -14.92 13.15
N HIS A 248 -3.01 -14.32 14.33
CA HIS A 248 -1.79 -13.60 14.69
C HIS A 248 -0.77 -14.45 15.46
N ASP A 249 -1.21 -15.51 16.12
CA ASP A 249 -0.42 -16.24 17.12
C ASP A 249 0.85 -16.90 16.54
N ASN A 250 0.85 -17.20 15.23
CA ASN A 250 1.95 -17.89 14.53
C ASN A 250 2.77 -16.98 13.62
N THR A 251 2.80 -15.68 13.88
CA THR A 251 3.54 -14.69 13.07
C THR A 251 4.64 -13.99 13.85
N PRO A 252 5.72 -13.50 13.19
CA PRO A 252 6.83 -12.83 13.89
C PRO A 252 6.37 -11.59 14.66
N TRP A 253 5.46 -10.80 14.08
CA TRP A 253 4.88 -9.63 14.72
C TRP A 253 3.91 -10.00 15.84
N GLY A 254 3.10 -11.06 15.70
CA GLY A 254 2.23 -11.53 16.77
C GLY A 254 3.02 -12.03 18.00
N VAL A 255 4.11 -12.76 17.79
CA VAL A 255 5.01 -13.19 18.88
C VAL A 255 5.67 -11.98 19.56
N ALA A 256 6.14 -10.99 18.78
CA ALA A 256 6.70 -9.77 19.32
C ALA A 256 5.66 -8.98 20.15
N PHE A 257 4.43 -8.86 19.63
CA PHE A 257 3.31 -8.22 20.30
C PHE A 257 2.98 -8.91 21.63
N ALA A 258 2.74 -10.22 21.62
CA ALA A 258 2.44 -11.00 22.83
C ALA A 258 3.53 -10.84 23.90
N LYS A 259 4.80 -10.86 23.49
CA LYS A 259 5.94 -10.63 24.39
C LYS A 259 5.91 -9.24 25.04
N ARG A 260 5.53 -8.18 24.30
CA ARG A 260 5.43 -6.82 24.86
C ARG A 260 4.21 -6.65 25.75
N MET A 261 3.11 -7.36 25.45
CA MET A 261 1.88 -7.28 26.23
C MET A 261 1.94 -8.05 27.56
N HIS A 262 2.80 -9.07 27.68
CA HIS A 262 2.99 -9.84 28.92
C HIS A 262 3.11 -8.94 30.17
N PRO A 263 2.40 -9.21 31.29
CA PRO A 263 1.62 -10.43 31.58
C PRO A 263 0.17 -10.44 31.07
N TYR A 264 -0.24 -9.45 30.30
CA TYR A 264 -1.63 -9.31 29.85
C TYR A 264 -1.96 -10.24 28.69
N SER A 265 -3.14 -10.83 28.74
CA SER A 265 -3.72 -11.71 27.73
C SER A 265 -4.49 -10.87 26.71
N CYS A 266 -4.09 -10.93 25.45
CA CYS A 266 -4.66 -10.12 24.38
C CYS A 266 -4.99 -11.00 23.17
N LYS A 267 -6.16 -10.81 22.57
CA LYS A 267 -6.51 -11.35 21.25
C LYS A 267 -6.37 -10.23 20.22
N VAL A 268 -5.48 -10.42 19.24
CA VAL A 268 -5.37 -9.56 18.06
C VAL A 268 -6.14 -10.24 16.95
N PHE A 269 -7.31 -9.72 16.58
CA PHE A 269 -8.14 -10.29 15.52
C PHE A 269 -9.24 -9.31 15.11
N HIS A 270 -9.49 -9.18 13.80
CA HIS A 270 -10.74 -8.60 13.30
C HIS A 270 -11.24 -9.39 12.08
N PRO A 271 -12.50 -9.83 12.05
CA PRO A 271 -13.02 -10.63 10.95
C PRO A 271 -13.14 -9.84 9.64
N ASP A 272 -13.44 -8.54 9.74
CA ASP A 272 -13.81 -7.70 8.57
C ASP A 272 -12.78 -6.62 8.19
N TYR A 273 -11.72 -6.42 8.98
CA TYR A 273 -10.72 -5.38 8.73
C TYR A 273 -9.35 -6.01 8.51
N SER A 274 -8.61 -5.45 7.55
CA SER A 274 -7.19 -5.77 7.39
C SER A 274 -6.39 -5.20 8.56
N MET A 275 -5.19 -5.71 8.76
CA MET A 275 -4.23 -5.14 9.71
C MET A 275 -2.95 -4.83 9.01
N VAL A 276 -2.33 -3.71 9.35
CA VAL A 276 -1.13 -3.24 8.65
C VAL A 276 0.04 -3.22 9.61
N MET A 277 1.10 -3.92 9.21
CA MET A 277 2.39 -3.99 9.88
C MET A 277 3.42 -3.16 9.14
N PHE A 278 4.22 -2.42 9.89
CA PHE A 278 5.30 -1.60 9.36
C PHE A 278 6.60 -1.85 10.12
N LYS A 279 7.71 -2.01 9.39
CA LYS A 279 9.03 -2.28 9.94
C LYS A 279 9.79 -0.98 10.20
N VAL A 280 10.17 -0.74 11.45
CA VAL A 280 10.99 0.41 11.90
C VAL A 280 12.18 -0.13 12.68
N ASP A 281 13.41 0.20 12.27
CA ASP A 281 14.65 -0.19 12.96
C ASP A 281 14.73 -1.69 13.32
N GLU A 282 14.35 -2.57 12.38
CA GLU A 282 14.26 -4.03 12.54
C GLU A 282 13.10 -4.55 13.40
N GLU A 283 12.23 -3.68 13.92
CA GLU A 283 11.04 -4.06 14.68
C GLU A 283 9.75 -3.90 13.86
N TRP A 284 8.82 -4.83 14.04
CA TRP A 284 7.49 -4.75 13.43
C TRP A 284 6.51 -4.04 14.37
N LEU A 285 5.92 -2.95 13.90
CA LEU A 285 4.94 -2.13 14.59
C LEU A 285 3.63 -2.10 13.81
N TYR A 286 2.51 -1.88 14.49
CA TYR A 286 1.19 -1.85 13.85
C TYR A 286 0.83 -0.42 13.41
N GLU A 287 0.38 -0.26 12.17
CA GLU A 287 -0.32 0.95 11.70
C GLU A 287 -1.84 0.82 11.88
N GLU A 288 -2.35 -0.39 11.73
CA GLU A 288 -3.76 -0.74 11.92
C GLU A 288 -3.87 -2.03 12.75
N ILE A 289 -4.54 -1.95 13.90
CA ILE A 289 -4.68 -3.08 14.83
C ILE A 289 -6.04 -3.10 15.52
N THR A 290 -6.58 -4.31 15.70
CA THR A 290 -7.67 -4.55 16.64
C THR A 290 -7.21 -5.46 17.77
N VAL A 291 -7.35 -4.98 19.01
CA VAL A 291 -6.96 -5.71 20.22
C VAL A 291 -8.16 -5.83 21.15
N THR A 292 -8.45 -7.06 21.56
CA THR A 292 -9.36 -7.37 22.67
C THR A 292 -8.55 -7.91 23.85
N PHE A 293 -8.56 -7.20 24.96
CA PHE A 293 -7.96 -7.65 26.21
C PHE A 293 -8.85 -8.73 26.85
N GLN A 294 -8.23 -9.84 27.24
CA GLN A 294 -8.91 -11.02 27.79
C GLN A 294 -8.80 -11.13 29.31
N ASP A 295 -7.93 -10.35 29.94
CA ASP A 295 -7.74 -10.41 31.39
C ASP A 295 -8.99 -9.93 32.12
N ASP A 296 -9.32 -10.63 33.21
CA ASP A 296 -10.27 -10.14 34.19
C ASP A 296 -9.64 -8.96 34.93
N ILE A 297 -10.15 -7.76 34.66
CA ILE A 297 -9.66 -6.54 35.29
C ILE A 297 -10.36 -6.39 36.65
N PRO A 298 -9.62 -6.38 37.78
CA PRO A 298 -10.20 -6.17 39.09
C PRO A 298 -11.03 -4.88 39.15
N HIS A 299 -12.11 -4.90 39.94
CA HIS A 299 -13.02 -3.76 40.04
C HIS A 299 -12.28 -2.45 40.39
N GLY A 300 -12.31 -1.47 39.48
CA GLY A 300 -11.75 -0.14 39.70
C GLY A 300 -10.26 0.00 39.42
N ASP A 301 -9.59 -1.00 38.83
CA ASP A 301 -8.17 -0.90 38.50
C ASP A 301 -7.92 -0.12 37.20
N VAL A 302 -8.11 1.20 37.28
CA VAL A 302 -7.81 2.15 36.20
C VAL A 302 -6.32 2.13 35.84
N GLY A 303 -5.44 1.84 36.80
CA GLY A 303 -3.99 1.76 36.58
C GLY A 303 -3.58 0.59 35.69
N MET A 304 -4.25 -0.57 35.82
CA MET A 304 -4.05 -1.72 34.95
C MET A 304 -4.44 -1.42 33.51
N ILE A 305 -5.60 -0.78 33.30
CA ILE A 305 -6.08 -0.35 31.97
C ILE A 305 -5.10 0.64 31.36
N GLU A 306 -4.65 1.62 32.15
CA GLU A 306 -3.65 2.58 31.69
C GLU A 306 -2.37 1.88 31.24
N THR A 307 -1.88 0.92 32.02
CA THR A 307 -0.65 0.17 31.69
C THR A 307 -0.82 -0.65 30.41
N MET A 308 -1.99 -1.26 30.21
CA MET A 308 -2.34 -2.00 28.99
C MET A 308 -2.35 -1.09 27.76
N VAL A 309 -3.01 0.07 27.84
CA VAL A 309 -3.07 1.06 26.76
C VAL A 309 -1.70 1.67 26.49
N GLN A 310 -0.90 1.91 27.53
CA GLN A 310 0.47 2.38 27.42
C GLN A 310 1.33 1.39 26.63
N LYS A 311 1.29 0.10 26.99
CA LYS A 311 2.01 -0.97 26.28
C LYS A 311 1.56 -1.07 24.82
N LEU A 312 0.25 -1.02 24.57
CA LEU A 312 -0.29 -0.97 23.20
C LEU A 312 0.28 0.22 22.43
N GLY A 313 0.33 1.41 23.03
CA GLY A 313 0.91 2.60 22.42
C GLY A 313 2.37 2.43 21.96
N THR A 314 3.16 1.57 22.64
CA THR A 314 4.55 1.26 22.22
C THR A 314 4.65 0.29 21.05
N MET A 315 3.56 -0.40 20.71
CA MET A 315 3.46 -1.31 19.56
C MET A 315 2.96 -0.62 18.29
N LEU A 316 2.52 0.63 18.39
CA LEU A 316 1.99 1.38 17.26
C LEU A 316 3.11 2.12 16.51
N SER A 317 3.04 2.08 15.19
CA SER A 317 3.99 2.75 14.32
C SER A 317 3.81 4.26 14.40
N ARG A 318 4.93 5.01 14.46
CA ARG A 318 4.95 6.48 14.29
C ARG A 318 5.17 6.90 12.83
N SER A 319 4.95 5.97 11.91
CA SER A 319 5.04 6.18 10.47
C SER A 319 4.29 7.44 10.04
N SER A 320 4.77 8.07 8.96
CA SER A 320 4.17 9.25 8.36
C SER A 320 2.82 8.99 7.69
N CYS A 321 2.27 7.78 7.79
CA CYS A 321 0.94 7.46 7.30
C CYS A 321 -0.10 8.37 7.99
N ASP A 322 -0.97 8.99 7.19
CA ASP A 322 -1.89 10.03 7.64
C ASP A 322 -3.04 9.51 8.53
N MET A 323 -3.09 8.22 8.87
CA MET A 323 -4.11 7.66 9.76
C MET A 323 -3.67 6.35 10.42
N LEU A 324 -3.65 6.32 11.75
CA LEU A 324 -3.53 5.11 12.55
C LEU A 324 -4.92 4.66 13.01
N PHE A 325 -5.19 3.37 12.88
CA PHE A 325 -6.48 2.78 13.27
C PHE A 325 -6.28 1.78 14.40
N VAL A 326 -6.91 2.04 15.55
CA VAL A 326 -6.75 1.21 16.75
C VAL A 326 -8.13 0.89 17.32
N VAL A 327 -8.49 -0.39 17.33
CA VAL A 327 -9.66 -0.87 18.06
C VAL A 327 -9.21 -1.47 19.38
N ILE A 328 -9.76 -0.97 20.48
CA ILE A 328 -9.51 -1.42 21.84
C ILE A 328 -10.84 -1.92 22.41
N ASP A 329 -10.89 -3.19 22.79
CA ASP A 329 -12.00 -3.73 23.55
C ASP A 329 -11.54 -4.63 24.70
N PHE A 330 -12.47 -4.95 25.60
CA PHE A 330 -12.23 -5.77 26.78
C PHE A 330 -13.33 -6.82 26.90
N LEU A 331 -12.94 -8.06 27.19
CA LEU A 331 -13.88 -9.18 27.26
C LEU A 331 -14.73 -9.14 28.54
N SER A 332 -14.13 -8.72 29.65
CA SER A 332 -14.80 -8.57 30.93
C SER A 332 -15.23 -7.11 31.15
N PRO A 333 -16.37 -6.84 31.82
CA PRO A 333 -16.82 -5.48 32.11
C PRO A 333 -15.73 -4.75 32.89
N VAL A 334 -15.19 -3.71 32.28
CA VAL A 334 -14.08 -2.98 32.87
C VAL A 334 -14.64 -1.87 33.74
N GLY A 335 -14.46 -2.05 35.05
CA GLY A 335 -14.64 -1.02 36.05
C GLY A 335 -16.08 -0.55 36.23
N GLU A 336 -16.74 -1.04 37.28
CA GLU A 336 -17.93 -0.39 37.89
C GLU A 336 -17.63 1.07 38.31
N TYR A 337 -16.35 1.46 38.39
CA TYR A 337 -15.86 2.74 38.88
C TYR A 337 -15.09 3.60 37.87
N MET A 338 -14.87 3.14 36.63
CA MET A 338 -14.10 3.92 35.65
C MET A 338 -14.96 4.95 34.93
N THR A 339 -14.60 6.23 35.01
CA THR A 339 -15.37 7.29 34.37
C THR A 339 -14.93 7.53 32.93
N SER A 340 -15.77 8.26 32.17
CA SER A 340 -15.42 8.74 30.85
C SER A 340 -14.23 9.73 30.89
N GLU A 341 -14.03 10.46 31.99
CA GLU A 341 -12.86 11.31 32.21
C GLU A 341 -11.58 10.49 32.39
N ASP A 342 -11.64 9.38 33.14
CA ASP A 342 -10.50 8.47 33.27
C ASP A 342 -10.08 7.91 31.91
N LEU A 343 -11.05 7.53 31.08
CA LEU A 343 -10.79 7.03 29.73
C LEU A 343 -10.15 8.08 28.83
N ILE A 344 -10.68 9.31 28.83
CA ILE A 344 -10.09 10.43 28.10
C ILE A 344 -8.67 10.68 28.58
N GLY A 345 -8.44 10.68 29.90
CA GLY A 345 -7.12 10.87 30.50
C GLY A 345 -6.12 9.79 30.09
N ILE A 346 -6.54 8.52 30.02
CA ILE A 346 -5.69 7.40 29.59
C ILE A 346 -5.34 7.54 28.10
N ILE A 347 -6.33 7.75 27.23
CA ILE A 347 -6.09 7.90 25.78
C ILE A 347 -5.19 9.10 25.53
N THR A 348 -5.45 10.23 26.19
CA THR A 348 -4.66 11.45 26.04
C THR A 348 -3.21 11.22 26.44
N ARG A 349 -2.95 10.65 27.61
CA ARG A 349 -1.57 10.46 28.09
C ARG A 349 -0.77 9.46 27.25
N ASN A 350 -1.44 8.44 26.70
CA ASN A 350 -0.74 7.32 26.07
C ASN A 350 -0.76 7.36 24.53
N LEU A 351 -1.76 7.97 23.92
CA LEU A 351 -1.98 7.91 22.46
C LEU A 351 -2.07 9.29 21.78
N SER A 352 -2.08 10.42 22.51
CA SER A 352 -2.18 11.77 21.89
C SER A 352 -0.98 12.18 21.04
N HIS A 353 0.14 11.48 21.15
CA HIS A 353 1.34 11.75 20.36
C HIS A 353 1.19 11.32 18.89
N PHE A 354 0.12 10.60 18.56
CA PHE A 354 -0.25 10.24 17.20
C PHE A 354 -1.09 11.35 16.57
N LYS A 355 -0.62 11.88 15.43
CA LYS A 355 -1.23 13.05 14.77
C LYS A 355 -2.64 12.79 14.25
N PHE A 356 -2.87 11.57 13.75
CA PHE A 356 -4.14 11.12 13.20
C PHE A 356 -4.40 9.72 13.73
N LEU A 357 -5.18 9.66 14.81
CA LEU A 357 -5.54 8.42 15.47
C LEU A 357 -7.05 8.28 15.39
N THR A 358 -7.50 7.12 14.93
CA THR A 358 -8.88 6.68 15.01
C THR A 358 -8.95 5.59 16.07
N VAL A 359 -9.62 5.87 17.19
CA VAL A 359 -9.81 4.88 18.27
C VAL A 359 -11.25 4.37 18.25
N HIS A 360 -11.42 3.05 18.22
CA HIS A 360 -12.71 2.40 18.45
C HIS A 360 -12.68 1.77 19.83
N LEU A 361 -13.60 2.17 20.71
CA LEU A 361 -13.65 1.74 22.11
C LEU A 361 -14.84 0.80 22.32
N GLY A 362 -14.75 -0.42 21.81
CA GLY A 362 -15.85 -1.38 21.53
C GLY A 362 -17.04 -1.43 22.52
N ARG A 363 -17.27 -2.55 23.20
CA ARG A 363 -18.35 -2.65 24.18
C ARG A 363 -18.06 -1.83 25.44
N PHE A 364 -16.77 -1.71 25.77
CA PHE A 364 -16.29 -1.05 26.96
C PHE A 364 -16.78 0.40 27.15
N LEU A 365 -16.76 1.25 26.11
CA LEU A 365 -17.27 2.62 26.25
C LEU A 365 -18.79 2.64 26.50
N CYS A 366 -19.53 1.72 25.87
CA CYS A 366 -20.97 1.66 26.00
C CYS A 366 -21.37 1.41 27.47
N ASP A 367 -20.63 0.56 28.17
CA ASP A 367 -20.87 0.25 29.59
C ASP A 367 -20.62 1.48 30.48
N ILE A 368 -19.53 2.24 30.24
CA ILE A 368 -19.24 3.49 30.96
C ILE A 368 -20.35 4.52 30.74
N LEU A 369 -20.71 4.78 29.47
CA LEU A 369 -21.69 5.81 29.13
C LEU A 369 -23.09 5.47 29.63
N THR A 370 -23.49 4.19 29.60
CA THR A 370 -24.79 3.74 30.12
C THR A 370 -24.90 3.99 31.62
N ARG A 371 -23.80 3.83 32.38
CA ARG A 371 -23.77 4.12 33.82
C ARG A 371 -23.79 5.61 34.12
N GLU A 372 -23.00 6.41 33.39
CA GLU A 372 -22.91 7.86 33.63
C GLU A 372 -24.16 8.61 33.15
N TYR A 373 -24.81 8.09 32.11
CA TYR A 373 -25.99 8.68 31.49
C TYR A 373 -27.10 7.63 31.36
N PRO A 374 -27.70 7.18 32.48
CA PRO A 374 -28.79 6.22 32.44
C PRO A 374 -29.98 6.83 31.68
N GLN A 375 -30.24 6.31 30.47
CA GLN A 375 -31.50 6.57 29.79
C GLN A 375 -32.58 5.67 30.39
N ILE A 376 -33.77 6.22 30.60
CA ILE A 376 -34.99 5.40 30.76
C ILE A 376 -35.30 4.86 29.36
N LEU A 377 -34.70 3.73 28.97
CA LEU A 377 -35.04 3.04 27.73
C LEU A 377 -36.31 2.22 27.97
N GLU A 378 -37.35 2.44 27.15
CA GLU A 378 -38.53 1.57 27.15
C GLU A 378 -38.12 0.14 26.72
N PRO A 379 -38.70 -0.92 27.32
CA PRO A 379 -38.33 -2.29 26.99
C PRO A 379 -38.71 -2.59 25.53
N GLY A 380 -37.71 -2.83 24.67
CA GLY A 380 -37.93 -3.33 23.30
C GLY A 380 -37.27 -2.52 22.18
N SER A 381 -36.63 -1.38 22.44
CA SER A 381 -35.90 -0.66 21.38
C SER A 381 -34.52 -1.28 21.15
N ALA A 382 -34.22 -1.69 19.92
CA ALA A 382 -32.87 -2.07 19.52
C ALA A 382 -31.95 -0.85 19.67
N ILE A 383 -30.90 -0.95 20.48
CA ILE A 383 -29.92 0.12 20.69
C ILE A 383 -29.21 0.37 19.37
N ASN A 384 -29.44 1.54 18.77
CA ASN A 384 -28.64 2.00 17.64
C ASN A 384 -27.39 2.70 18.21
N HIS A 385 -26.19 2.37 17.76
CA HIS A 385 -24.95 2.78 18.46
C HIS A 385 -24.71 4.32 18.48
N GLU A 386 -25.28 5.07 17.52
CA GLU A 386 -25.26 6.54 17.55
C GLU A 386 -26.26 7.16 18.54
N SER A 387 -27.14 6.37 19.18
CA SER A 387 -28.18 6.85 20.10
C SER A 387 -27.85 6.66 21.59
N ILE A 388 -26.64 6.24 21.94
CA ILE A 388 -26.21 6.12 23.35
C ILE A 388 -26.15 7.53 23.98
N ALA A 389 -26.86 7.76 25.09
CA ALA A 389 -26.76 9.02 25.82
C ALA A 389 -25.31 9.28 26.26
N GLY A 390 -24.89 10.53 26.20
CA GLY A 390 -23.53 10.91 26.59
C GLY A 390 -22.47 10.66 25.52
N PHE A 391 -22.77 9.95 24.43
CA PHE A 391 -21.79 9.67 23.36
C PHE A 391 -21.30 10.93 22.64
N LYS A 392 -22.21 11.79 22.17
CA LYS A 392 -21.84 13.06 21.51
C LYS A 392 -21.05 13.99 22.45
N PRO A 393 -21.47 14.21 23.72
CA PRO A 393 -20.65 14.92 24.70
C PRO A 393 -19.27 14.31 24.95
N PHE A 394 -19.17 12.97 25.05
CA PHE A 394 -17.90 12.27 25.20
C PHE A 394 -16.95 12.50 24.02
N ARG A 395 -17.46 12.33 22.79
CA ARG A 395 -16.68 12.54 21.56
C ARG A 395 -16.11 13.95 21.48
N GLU A 396 -16.90 14.96 21.83
CA GLU A 396 -16.44 16.35 21.81
C GLU A 396 -15.33 16.60 22.83
N ARG A 397 -15.47 16.09 24.06
CA ARG A 397 -14.43 16.20 25.10
C ARG A 397 -13.13 15.51 24.67
N LEU A 398 -13.20 14.30 24.11
CA LEU A 398 -12.00 13.61 23.64
C LEU A 398 -11.34 14.37 22.48
N ARG A 399 -12.12 14.85 21.49
CA ARG A 399 -11.59 15.63 20.37
C ARG A 399 -10.85 16.88 20.83
N GLN A 400 -11.39 17.57 21.84
CA GLN A 400 -10.74 18.73 22.47
C GLN A 400 -9.43 18.36 23.18
N ALA A 401 -9.35 17.17 23.77
CA ALA A 401 -8.17 16.69 24.48
C ALA A 401 -7.06 16.16 23.54
N THR A 402 -7.39 15.51 22.42
CA THR A 402 -6.41 14.69 21.68
C THR A 402 -6.31 14.92 20.17
N ARG A 403 -7.17 15.76 19.55
CA ARG A 403 -7.31 15.85 18.06
C ARG A 403 -7.60 14.49 17.39
N THR A 404 -8.12 13.53 18.14
CA THR A 404 -8.50 12.18 17.68
C THR A 404 -9.93 12.21 17.15
N ASP A 405 -10.19 11.50 16.05
CA ASP A 405 -11.55 11.21 15.61
C ASP A 405 -11.98 9.84 16.17
N LEU A 406 -13.18 9.78 16.74
CA LEU A 406 -13.77 8.54 17.22
C LEU A 406 -14.84 8.06 16.25
N TYR A 407 -14.74 6.79 15.88
CA TYR A 407 -15.77 6.07 15.17
C TYR A 407 -16.16 4.83 15.97
N PHE A 408 -17.42 4.44 15.85
CA PHE A 408 -17.96 3.20 16.42
C PHE A 408 -18.47 2.34 15.28
N SER A 409 -18.05 1.08 15.24
CA SER A 409 -18.62 0.07 14.37
C SER A 409 -19.33 -0.97 15.22
N GLN A 410 -20.37 -1.60 14.67
CA GLN A 410 -21.15 -2.64 15.32
C GLN A 410 -20.24 -3.71 15.94
N GLY A 411 -20.69 -4.20 17.10
CA GLY A 411 -19.95 -5.09 17.98
C GLY A 411 -19.30 -6.27 17.26
N LEU A 412 -18.14 -6.64 17.79
CA LEU A 412 -17.52 -7.95 17.63
C LEU A 412 -18.61 -9.03 17.57
N ARG A 413 -18.91 -9.54 16.37
CA ARG A 413 -19.53 -10.85 16.26
C ARG A 413 -18.49 -11.83 16.78
N VAL A 414 -18.84 -12.51 17.87
CA VAL A 414 -18.10 -13.64 18.43
C VAL A 414 -17.98 -14.74 17.39
#